data_AF-A0A518EQI0-F1
#
_entry.id   AF-A0A518EQI0-F1
#
_cell.length_a   1.000
_cell.length_b   1.000
_cell.length_c   1.000
_cell.angle_alpha   90.00
_cell.angle_beta   90.00
_cell.angle_gamma   90.00
#
_symmetry.space_group_name_H-M   'P 1'
#
loop_
_entity.id
_entity.type
_entity.pdbx_description
1 polymer ?
#
loop_
_entity_poly.entity_id
_entity_poly.type
_entity_poly.pdbx_seq_one_letter_code
_entity_poly.pdbx_strand_id
1 'polypeptide(L)'
;MDWLVWAMVMHGKSAHGEGVGGGRWGRVRQGSVFAERFHLEVIKSPTQMRNVLKYVLRNDVHRGLGLGILDPCSSAMSFGGFAERQGLDKVDCVSVEAQTWLLRTGWTKGGAKGLLTIHDLPRVTGALRA
;
A
#
# COMPACT_ATOMS: atom_id res chain seq x y z
N MET A 1 16.32 6.60 -4.54
CA MET A 1 15.63 7.19 -3.36
C MET A 1 14.63 6.13 -2.92
N ASP A 2 15.14 5.07 -2.28
CA ASP A 2 14.45 3.78 -2.17
C ASP A 2 14.14 3.48 -0.71
N TRP A 3 13.12 4.15 -0.16
CA TRP A 3 12.62 3.89 1.19
C TRP A 3 11.14 4.20 1.31
N LEU A 4 10.31 3.66 0.41
CA LEU A 4 8.87 3.56 0.64
C LEU A 4 8.41 2.27 -0.05
N VAL A 5 8.35 1.19 0.74
CA VAL A 5 7.36 0.10 0.73
C VAL A 5 7.87 -0.97 1.67
N TRP A 6 7.53 -0.80 2.94
CA TRP A 6 7.40 -1.88 3.91
C TRP A 6 6.57 -1.35 5.08
N ALA A 7 5.24 -1.31 4.91
CA ALA A 7 4.31 -1.08 6.01
C ALA A 7 2.89 -1.50 5.62
N MET A 8 2.70 -2.76 5.29
CA MET A 8 1.42 -3.43 5.53
C MET A 8 1.68 -4.94 5.53
N VAL A 9 1.17 -5.64 6.54
CA VAL A 9 1.30 -7.08 6.79
C VAL A 9 2.65 -7.52 7.39
N MET A 10 2.83 -7.29 8.70
CA MET A 10 3.42 -8.31 9.60
C MET A 10 2.86 -8.06 11.01
N HIS A 11 2.04 -8.99 11.50
CA HIS A 11 1.65 -9.03 12.92
C HIS A 11 2.90 -9.31 13.76
N GLY A 12 3.34 -8.33 14.54
CA GLY A 12 4.32 -8.54 15.60
C GLY A 12 3.67 -9.30 16.75
N LYS A 13 3.94 -10.60 16.86
CA LYS A 13 3.77 -11.33 18.13
C LYS A 13 5.14 -11.44 18.78
N SER A 14 5.33 -10.71 19.88
CA SER A 14 6.38 -11.00 20.85
C SER A 14 6.14 -12.40 21.40
N ALA A 15 7.07 -13.32 21.12
CA ALA A 15 7.10 -14.63 21.76
C ALA A 15 8.15 -14.62 22.87
N HIS A 16 7.68 -14.74 24.12
CA HIS A 16 8.51 -15.17 25.24
C HIS A 16 8.91 -16.63 24.98
N GLY A 17 10.20 -16.94 25.09
CA GLY A 17 10.80 -18.15 24.53
C GLY A 17 10.60 -19.44 25.32
N GLU A 18 10.92 -20.56 24.66
CA GLU A 18 11.91 -21.58 25.07
C GLU A 18 12.05 -22.65 23.97
N GLY A 19 13.26 -23.21 23.79
CA GLY A 19 13.44 -24.58 23.29
C GLY A 19 13.84 -24.82 21.82
N VAL A 20 15.15 -24.87 21.57
CA VAL A 20 15.93 -25.83 20.73
C VAL A 20 15.37 -26.34 19.39
N GLY A 21 16.05 -26.04 18.28
CA GLY A 21 15.91 -26.78 17.02
C GLY A 21 16.67 -26.17 15.84
N GLY A 22 17.71 -26.86 15.35
CA GLY A 22 18.58 -26.40 14.27
C GLY A 22 17.85 -26.15 12.95
N GLY A 23 17.91 -24.91 12.47
CA GLY A 23 17.50 -24.51 11.14
C GLY A 23 18.25 -23.24 10.75
N ARG A 24 18.50 -23.03 9.45
CA ARG A 24 19.22 -21.89 8.87
C ARG A 24 18.58 -20.49 9.12
N TRP A 25 17.66 -20.40 10.08
CA TRP A 25 17.01 -19.20 10.58
C TRP A 25 17.69 -18.61 11.83
N GLY A 26 18.87 -19.12 12.22
CA GLY A 26 19.62 -18.70 13.41
C GLY A 26 20.30 -17.32 13.35
N ARG A 27 19.92 -16.42 12.45
CA ARG A 27 20.36 -15.01 12.48
C ARG A 27 19.20 -14.07 12.17
N VAL A 28 18.25 -14.00 13.10
CA VAL A 28 17.45 -12.78 13.22
C VAL A 28 18.44 -11.69 13.67
N ARG A 29 18.90 -10.85 12.74
CA ARG A 29 19.65 -9.66 13.13
C ARG A 29 18.69 -8.77 13.93
N GLN A 30 18.95 -8.60 15.22
CA GLN A 30 18.27 -7.57 15.99
C GLN A 30 18.77 -6.21 15.48
N GLY A 31 17.90 -5.51 14.78
CA GLY A 31 18.11 -4.16 14.28
C GLY A 31 16.76 -3.51 14.04
N SER A 32 16.68 -2.19 14.23
CA SER A 32 15.45 -1.46 13.90
C SER A 32 15.25 -1.51 12.39
N VAL A 33 14.24 -2.26 11.93
CA VAL A 33 13.82 -2.32 10.52
C VAL A 33 13.15 -1.02 10.07
N PHE A 34 12.78 -0.17 11.03
CA PHE A 34 12.31 1.18 10.78
C PHE A 34 13.47 2.14 11.01
N ALA A 35 13.88 2.85 9.98
CA ALA A 35 14.57 4.12 10.22
C ALA A 35 13.58 5.02 11.00
N GLU A 36 14.08 5.80 11.96
CA GLU A 36 13.26 6.73 12.77
C GLU A 36 12.53 7.81 11.95
N ARG A 37 12.56 7.73 10.62
CA ARG A 37 12.00 8.69 9.68
C ARG A 37 10.77 8.10 9.00
N PHE A 38 9.64 8.76 9.17
CA PHE A 38 8.41 8.52 8.42
C PHE A 38 8.02 9.79 7.66
N HIS A 39 7.34 9.61 6.52
CA HIS A 39 6.68 10.72 5.83
C HIS A 39 5.25 10.83 6.32
N LEU A 40 4.87 11.99 6.86
CA LEU A 40 3.50 12.28 7.27
C LEU A 40 2.96 13.44 6.45
N GLU A 41 1.85 13.19 5.79
CA GLU A 41 1.12 14.20 5.04
C GLU A 41 -0.36 14.10 5.33
N VAL A 42 -0.95 15.20 5.80
CA VAL A 42 -2.39 15.27 6.04
C VAL A 42 -3.10 15.46 4.70
N ILE A 43 -3.98 14.53 4.37
CA ILE A 43 -4.75 14.56 3.12
C ILE A 43 -5.97 15.46 3.28
N LYS A 44 -6.07 16.48 2.42
CA LYS A 44 -7.05 17.58 2.54
C LYS A 44 -8.06 17.63 1.40
N SER A 45 -7.88 16.87 0.34
CA SER A 45 -8.78 16.93 -0.83
C SER A 45 -9.06 15.56 -1.47
N PRO A 46 -10.21 15.43 -2.16
CA PRO A 46 -10.53 14.27 -2.99
C PRO A 46 -9.42 13.91 -4.00
N THR A 47 -8.89 14.90 -4.71
CA THR A 47 -7.85 14.68 -5.73
C THR A 47 -6.55 14.18 -5.10
N GLN A 48 -6.17 14.71 -3.94
CA GLN A 48 -5.00 14.25 -3.21
C GLN A 48 -5.20 12.82 -2.71
N MET A 49 -6.36 12.49 -2.13
CA MET A 49 -6.67 11.12 -1.71
C MET A 49 -6.62 10.13 -2.89
N ARG A 50 -7.20 10.49 -4.04
CA ARG A 50 -7.13 9.65 -5.25
C ARG A 50 -5.69 9.42 -5.69
N ASN A 51 -4.86 10.45 -5.68
CA ASN A 51 -3.44 10.31 -6.05
C ASN A 51 -2.66 9.44 -5.07
N VAL A 52 -2.93 9.57 -3.76
CA VAL A 52 -2.33 8.70 -2.73
C VAL A 52 -2.76 7.25 -2.91
N LEU A 53 -4.04 6.99 -3.15
CA LEU A 53 -4.52 5.63 -3.44
C LEU A 53 -3.82 5.02 -4.65
N LYS A 54 -3.66 5.78 -5.74
CA LYS A 54 -2.87 5.33 -6.89
C LYS A 54 -1.42 5.05 -6.50
N TYR A 55 -0.78 5.94 -5.77
CA TYR A 55 0.61 5.74 -5.33
C TYR A 55 0.79 4.47 -4.49
N VAL A 56 -0.06 4.29 -3.47
CA VAL A 56 0.07 3.19 -2.50
C VAL A 56 -0.34 1.85 -3.13
N LEU A 57 -1.46 1.80 -3.85
CA LEU A 57 -2.02 0.56 -4.40
C LEU A 57 -1.40 0.17 -5.76
N ARG A 58 -0.72 1.10 -6.43
CA ARG A 58 0.05 0.88 -7.66
C ARG A 58 1.53 1.18 -7.46
N ASN A 59 2.02 0.85 -6.28
CA ASN A 59 3.43 1.02 -5.98
C ASN A 59 4.29 0.11 -6.87
N ASP A 60 3.79 -1.03 -7.32
CA ASP A 60 4.42 -1.87 -8.32
C ASP A 60 4.88 -1.07 -9.56
N VAL A 61 4.03 -0.16 -10.06
CA VAL A 61 4.36 0.73 -11.18
C VAL A 61 5.39 1.77 -10.77
N HIS A 62 5.23 2.38 -9.59
CA HIS A 62 6.17 3.37 -9.08
C HIS A 62 7.59 2.78 -8.92
N ARG A 63 7.70 1.50 -8.55
CA ARG A 63 8.95 0.75 -8.43
C ARG A 63 9.43 0.13 -9.75
N GLY A 64 8.71 0.36 -10.85
CA GLY A 64 9.09 -0.14 -12.19
C GLY A 64 8.82 -1.63 -12.43
N LEU A 65 8.09 -2.31 -11.54
CA LEU A 65 7.68 -3.71 -11.75
C LEU A 65 6.56 -3.82 -12.77
N GLY A 66 5.56 -2.94 -12.68
CA GLY A 66 4.45 -2.85 -13.64
C GLY A 66 3.75 -4.18 -13.87
N LEU A 67 3.21 -4.80 -12.81
CA LEU A 67 2.75 -6.19 -12.83
C LEU A 67 1.59 -6.47 -13.80
N GLY A 68 0.88 -5.43 -14.25
CA GLY A 68 -0.30 -5.59 -15.12
C GLY A 68 -1.50 -6.22 -14.43
N ILE A 69 -1.43 -6.39 -13.11
CA ILE A 69 -2.48 -6.94 -12.24
C ILE A 69 -2.59 -6.08 -10.97
N LEU A 70 -3.57 -6.37 -10.12
CA LEU A 70 -3.63 -5.79 -8.78
C LEU A 70 -2.45 -6.34 -7.96
N ASP A 71 -1.62 -5.45 -7.40
CA ASP A 71 -0.41 -5.82 -6.66
C ASP A 71 -0.75 -6.69 -5.43
N PRO A 72 -0.36 -7.99 -5.41
CA PRO A 72 -0.64 -8.90 -4.31
C PRO A 72 0.02 -8.50 -2.98
N CYS A 73 1.07 -7.67 -3.05
CA CYS A 73 1.79 -7.15 -1.89
C CYS A 73 1.17 -5.86 -1.33
N SER A 74 0.03 -5.44 -1.86
CA SER A 74 -0.71 -4.26 -1.44
C SER A 74 -2.14 -4.62 -1.02
N SER A 75 -2.90 -3.64 -0.52
CA SER A 75 -4.34 -3.82 -0.28
C SER A 75 -5.20 -3.69 -1.56
N ALA A 76 -4.61 -3.72 -2.76
CA ALA A 76 -5.35 -3.54 -4.01
C ALA A 76 -6.44 -4.59 -4.22
N MET A 77 -6.18 -5.85 -3.85
CA MET A 77 -7.13 -6.96 -3.98
C MET A 77 -8.38 -6.78 -3.10
N SER A 78 -8.24 -6.28 -1.88
CA SER A 78 -9.35 -6.05 -0.95
C SER A 78 -9.99 -4.67 -1.12
N PHE A 79 -9.36 -3.76 -1.85
CA PHE A 79 -9.89 -2.42 -2.11
C PHE A 79 -10.97 -2.45 -3.20
N GLY A 80 -12.24 -2.33 -2.79
CA GLY A 80 -13.39 -2.33 -3.70
C GLY A 80 -13.50 -1.13 -4.66
N GLY A 81 -12.56 -0.18 -4.60
CA GLY A 81 -12.54 0.99 -5.48
C GLY A 81 -11.93 0.76 -6.87
N PHE A 82 -11.46 -0.44 -7.18
CA PHE A 82 -10.97 -0.79 -8.53
C PHE A 82 -12.11 -1.26 -9.45
N ALA A 83 -12.05 -0.88 -10.72
CA ALA A 83 -12.95 -1.33 -11.77
C ALA A 83 -12.86 -2.85 -11.96
N GLU A 84 -11.66 -3.41 -11.85
CA GLU A 84 -11.37 -4.84 -11.94
C GLU A 84 -11.96 -5.65 -10.77
N ARG A 85 -12.47 -4.98 -9.74
CA ARG A 85 -13.13 -5.60 -8.58
C ARG A 85 -14.66 -5.49 -8.63
N GLN A 86 -15.23 -4.84 -9.65
CA GLN A 86 -16.67 -4.74 -9.79
C GLN A 86 -17.31 -6.12 -10.03
N GLY A 87 -18.33 -6.45 -9.23
CA GLY A 87 -19.03 -7.74 -9.33
C GLY A 87 -18.28 -8.93 -8.72
N LEU A 88 -17.12 -8.73 -8.10
CA LEU A 88 -16.39 -9.78 -7.40
C LEU A 88 -16.67 -9.77 -5.90
N ASP A 89 -16.58 -10.93 -5.27
CA ASP A 89 -16.77 -11.09 -3.83
C ASP A 89 -15.73 -10.27 -3.03
N LYS A 90 -16.16 -9.76 -1.87
CA LYS A 90 -15.28 -9.03 -0.95
C LYS A 90 -14.15 -9.96 -0.49
N VAL A 91 -12.92 -9.48 -0.60
CA VAL A 91 -11.74 -10.17 -0.08
C VAL A 91 -11.42 -9.58 1.29
N ASP A 92 -11.08 -10.44 2.24
CA ASP A 92 -10.69 -10.00 3.58
C ASP A 92 -9.48 -9.07 3.50
N CYS A 93 -9.60 -7.93 4.18
CA CYS A 93 -8.57 -6.92 4.22
C CYS A 93 -7.82 -7.01 5.55
N VAL A 94 -6.48 -6.98 5.50
CA VAL A 94 -5.65 -6.83 6.71
C VAL A 94 -5.74 -5.40 7.27
N SER A 95 -6.23 -4.44 6.47
CA SER A 95 -6.49 -3.07 6.91
C SER A 95 -7.85 -2.94 7.61
N VAL A 96 -7.91 -2.00 8.55
CA VAL A 96 -9.17 -1.48 9.09
C VAL A 96 -10.00 -0.79 7.99
N GLU A 97 -11.31 -0.74 8.19
CA GLU A 97 -12.22 -0.05 7.28
C GLU A 97 -11.99 1.47 7.26
N ALA A 98 -12.30 2.09 6.13
CA ALA A 98 -12.14 3.53 5.93
C ALA A 98 -13.06 4.37 6.84
N GLN A 99 -12.44 5.14 7.74
CA GLN A 99 -13.15 5.96 8.72
C GLN A 99 -13.48 7.38 8.24
N THR A 100 -12.74 7.90 7.26
CA THR A 100 -12.95 9.25 6.75
C THR A 100 -13.77 9.25 5.47
N TRP A 101 -14.55 10.32 5.26
CA TRP A 101 -15.27 10.52 4.00
C TRP A 101 -14.33 10.47 2.79
N LEU A 102 -13.14 11.08 2.88
CA LEU A 102 -12.16 11.10 1.80
C LEU A 102 -11.78 9.70 1.31
N LEU A 103 -11.42 8.80 2.23
CA LEU A 103 -10.99 7.43 1.88
C LEU A 103 -12.19 6.52 1.55
N ARG A 104 -13.34 6.73 2.19
CA ARG A 104 -14.54 5.92 1.95
C ARG A 104 -15.10 6.14 0.54
N THR A 105 -15.34 7.40 0.16
CA THR A 105 -15.98 7.72 -1.13
C THR A 105 -15.47 9.01 -1.77
N GLY A 106 -14.92 9.95 -0.99
CA GLY A 106 -14.55 11.28 -1.47
C GLY A 106 -13.55 11.24 -2.62
N TRP A 107 -12.60 10.31 -2.60
CA TRP A 107 -11.61 10.10 -3.66
C TRP A 107 -12.21 9.86 -5.06
N THR A 108 -13.43 9.33 -5.16
CA THR A 108 -14.12 9.10 -6.45
C THR A 108 -14.49 10.41 -7.16
N LYS A 109 -14.51 11.52 -6.42
CA LYS A 109 -14.86 12.86 -6.93
C LYS A 109 -13.64 13.68 -7.37
N GLY A 110 -12.41 13.21 -7.10
CA GLY A 110 -11.18 13.92 -7.43
C GLY A 110 -10.57 13.49 -8.77
N GLY A 111 -9.86 14.40 -9.46
CA GLY A 111 -9.19 14.10 -10.73
C GLY A 111 -10.11 13.52 -11.81
N ALA A 112 -9.64 12.47 -12.52
CA ALA A 112 -10.50 11.63 -13.35
C ALA A 112 -11.49 10.90 -12.42
N LYS A 113 -12.77 11.29 -12.47
CA LYS A 113 -13.81 10.81 -11.55
C LYS A 113 -14.05 9.31 -11.71
N GLY A 114 -14.60 8.67 -10.67
CA GLY A 114 -15.01 7.27 -10.70
C GLY A 114 -13.98 6.31 -10.07
N LEU A 115 -14.05 5.04 -10.47
CA LEU A 115 -13.21 3.98 -9.93
C LEU A 115 -11.74 4.13 -10.37
N LEU A 116 -10.84 3.44 -9.67
CA LEU A 116 -9.47 3.23 -10.12
C LEU A 116 -9.41 2.08 -11.13
N THR A 117 -8.36 2.01 -11.93
CA THR A 117 -8.04 0.86 -12.78
C THR A 117 -6.57 0.47 -12.70
N ILE A 118 -6.21 -0.76 -13.07
CA ILE A 118 -4.82 -1.17 -13.29
C ILE A 118 -4.11 -0.37 -14.39
N HIS A 119 -4.83 0.49 -15.11
CA HIS A 119 -4.23 1.45 -16.06
C HIS A 119 -3.99 2.84 -15.46
N ASP A 120 -4.49 3.11 -14.25
CA ASP A 120 -4.25 4.38 -13.57
C ASP A 120 -2.81 4.46 -13.08
N LEU A 121 -2.04 5.38 -13.65
CA LEU A 121 -0.66 5.59 -13.26
C LEU A 121 -0.57 6.51 -12.03
N PRO A 122 0.28 6.16 -11.04
CA PRO A 122 0.65 7.11 -10.01
C PRO A 122 1.32 8.31 -10.68
N ARG A 123 1.08 9.51 -10.15
CA ARG A 123 1.82 10.68 -10.62
C ARG A 123 3.26 10.52 -10.16
N VAL A 124 4.12 10.03 -11.04
CA VAL A 124 5.56 10.10 -10.85
C VAL A 124 5.95 11.53 -11.16
N THR A 125 6.09 12.37 -10.12
CA THR A 125 6.73 13.67 -10.31
C THR A 125 8.15 13.38 -10.76
N GLY A 126 8.51 13.77 -11.99
CA GLY A 126 9.87 13.67 -12.48
C GLY A 126 10.80 14.55 -11.64
N ALA A 127 11.46 13.95 -10.66
CA ALA A 127 12.58 14.50 -9.89
C ALA A 127 13.31 13.28 -9.30
N LEU A 128 14.55 12.94 -9.64
CA LEU A 128 15.67 13.70 -10.18
C LEU A 128 16.42 12.82 -11.19
N ARG A 129 16.78 13.38 -12.35
CA ARG A 129 17.96 12.91 -13.09
C ARG A 129 19.17 13.20 -12.18
N ALA A 130 19.84 12.14 -11.74
CA ALA A 130 21.20 12.21 -11.22
C ALA A 130 22.18 12.05 -12.37
#